data_AF-A0A7J4AXC1-F1
#
_entry.id   AF-A0A7J4AXC1-F1
#
_cell.length_a   1.000
_cell.length_b   1.000
_cell.length_c   1.000
_cell.angle_alpha   90.00
_cell.angle_beta   90.00
_cell.angle_gamma   90.00
#
_symmetry.space_group_name_H-M   'P 1'
#
loop_
_entity.id
_entity.type
_entity.pdbx_description
1 polymer ?
#
loop_
_entity_poly.entity_id
_entity_poly.type
_entity_poly.pdbx_seq_one_letter_code
_entity_poly.pdbx_strand_id
1 'polypeptide(L)'
;LEDILQIFEAAVKAGAERLVIADTVGFLRPLSMRYLISHVKDGLSQKFGKEIPLSVHCHNDFGLATANTLAAVEEGVSYVHTCVAGFGERAGLAPMEEVVLALELLYDIDTGLDLKKLYRLGQLVEKSFALPIQYHKPIIGENAFSYEMDEHVHGMLAHPLIYEPFPPEIIERETTFYIGKQSGRHLVENRLASAGIKATQGQIDEIVRRIKNLQESQDKGGTQMTFYQIKKLMRDLRKGLTEEEFWKIVEQVTKQKPKISLKPETEKLLEASKQ
;
A
#
# COMPACT_ATOMS: atom_id res chain seq x y z
N LEU A 1 1.49 30.19 -4.09
CA LEU A 1 0.69 30.03 -5.33
C LEU A 1 1.24 30.90 -6.45
N GLU A 2 1.43 32.20 -6.22
CA GLU A 2 2.00 33.11 -7.22
C GLU A 2 3.38 32.64 -7.72
N ASP A 3 4.30 32.29 -6.81
CA ASP A 3 5.62 31.76 -7.20
C ASP A 3 5.51 30.50 -8.07
N ILE A 4 4.57 29.61 -7.76
CA ILE A 4 4.32 28.38 -8.53
C ILE A 4 3.89 28.75 -9.95
N LEU A 5 2.95 29.69 -10.10
CA LEU A 5 2.50 30.16 -11.41
C LEU A 5 3.63 30.82 -12.21
N GLN A 6 4.48 31.62 -11.58
CA GLN A 6 5.62 32.26 -12.25
C GLN A 6 6.63 31.22 -12.76
N ILE A 7 6.97 30.22 -11.93
CA ILE A 7 7.87 29.12 -12.30
C ILE A 7 7.28 28.30 -13.44
N PHE A 8 5.99 27.96 -13.34
CA PHE A 8 5.30 27.16 -14.35
C PHE A 8 5.13 27.92 -15.67
N GLU A 9 4.86 29.22 -15.62
CA GLU A 9 4.82 30.07 -16.80
C GLU A 9 6.18 30.10 -17.52
N ALA A 10 7.28 30.24 -16.77
CA ALA A 10 8.62 30.19 -17.32
C ALA A 10 8.92 28.82 -17.97
N ALA A 11 8.51 27.73 -17.32
CA ALA A 11 8.69 26.38 -17.85
C ALA A 11 7.91 26.16 -19.16
N VAL A 12 6.64 26.59 -19.22
CA VAL A 12 5.83 26.51 -20.45
C VAL A 12 6.43 27.34 -21.58
N LYS A 13 6.92 28.55 -21.28
CA LYS A 13 7.62 29.41 -22.26
C LYS A 13 8.93 28.79 -22.75
N ALA A 14 9.59 27.99 -21.92
CA ALA A 14 10.78 27.23 -22.29
C ALA A 14 10.47 25.93 -23.07
N GLY A 15 9.19 25.61 -23.31
CA GLY A 15 8.76 24.45 -24.10
C GLY A 15 8.37 23.22 -23.28
N ALA A 16 8.14 23.35 -21.97
CA ALA A 16 7.61 22.24 -21.18
C ALA A 16 6.21 21.82 -21.64
N GLU A 17 6.03 20.54 -21.94
CA GLU A 17 4.75 19.97 -22.37
C GLU A 17 3.83 19.61 -21.19
N ARG A 18 4.42 19.49 -19.98
CA ARG A 18 3.72 19.05 -18.76
C ARG A 18 4.38 19.63 -17.53
N LEU A 19 3.58 19.92 -16.52
CA LEU A 19 4.03 20.49 -15.25
C LEU A 19 3.63 19.59 -14.09
N VAL A 20 4.55 19.33 -13.16
CA VAL A 20 4.33 18.40 -12.05
C VAL A 20 4.22 19.18 -10.74
N ILE A 21 3.15 18.91 -9.99
CA ILE A 21 2.98 19.34 -8.60
C ILE A 21 3.29 18.17 -7.68
N ALA A 22 4.24 18.35 -6.76
CA ALA A 22 4.68 17.31 -5.83
C ALA A 22 4.32 17.67 -4.38
N ASP A 23 3.62 16.76 -3.70
CA ASP A 23 3.54 16.72 -2.23
C ASP A 23 4.72 15.90 -1.70
N THR A 24 5.92 16.49 -1.79
CA THR A 24 7.18 15.80 -1.46
C THR A 24 7.25 15.38 0.00
N VAL A 25 6.64 16.15 0.90
CA VAL A 25 6.65 15.90 2.35
C VAL A 25 5.47 15.01 2.77
N GLY A 26 4.42 14.89 1.93
CA GLY A 26 3.32 13.95 2.15
C GLY A 26 2.27 14.43 3.14
N PHE A 27 2.07 15.75 3.27
CA PHE A 27 1.19 16.36 4.29
C PHE A 27 -0.04 17.07 3.72
N LEU A 28 -0.18 17.15 2.40
CA LEU A 28 -1.37 17.77 1.83
C LEU A 28 -2.61 16.96 2.19
N ARG A 29 -3.72 17.69 2.38
CA ARG A 29 -5.05 17.10 2.53
C ARG A 29 -5.76 17.12 1.17
N PRO A 30 -6.72 16.22 0.91
CA PRO A 30 -7.43 16.19 -0.37
C PRO A 30 -8.05 17.54 -0.78
N LEU A 31 -8.68 18.26 0.16
CA LEU A 31 -9.23 19.60 -0.11
C LEU A 31 -8.15 20.64 -0.43
N SER A 32 -6.97 20.54 0.19
CA SER A 32 -5.83 21.41 -0.10
C SER A 32 -5.22 21.08 -1.47
N MET A 33 -5.19 19.81 -1.85
CA MET A 33 -4.79 19.38 -3.19
C MET A 33 -5.75 19.94 -4.25
N ARG A 34 -7.07 19.80 -4.05
CA ARG A 34 -8.07 20.36 -4.98
C ARG A 34 -7.90 21.87 -5.17
N TYR A 35 -7.76 22.59 -4.06
CA TYR A 35 -7.50 24.03 -4.08
C TYR A 35 -6.22 24.37 -4.85
N LEU A 36 -5.12 23.67 -4.58
CA LEU A 36 -3.84 23.91 -5.27
C LEU A 36 -3.94 23.65 -6.78
N ILE A 37 -4.49 22.49 -7.19
CA ILE A 37 -4.59 22.11 -8.59
C ILE A 37 -5.50 23.07 -9.36
N SER A 38 -6.70 23.35 -8.86
CA SER A 38 -7.65 24.28 -9.51
C SER A 38 -7.02 25.67 -9.72
N HIS A 39 -6.39 26.24 -8.70
CA HIS A 39 -5.78 27.58 -8.80
C HIS A 39 -4.61 27.62 -9.79
N VAL A 40 -3.79 26.56 -9.83
CA VAL A 40 -2.69 26.47 -10.80
C VAL A 40 -3.22 26.27 -12.21
N LYS A 41 -4.18 25.35 -12.40
CA LYS A 41 -4.79 25.06 -13.70
C LYS A 41 -5.47 26.30 -14.29
N ASP A 42 -6.28 26.99 -13.51
CA ASP A 42 -7.02 28.18 -13.95
C ASP A 42 -6.05 29.33 -14.25
N GLY A 43 -5.07 29.55 -13.36
CA GLY A 43 -4.06 30.60 -13.54
C GLY A 43 -3.21 30.40 -14.81
N LEU A 44 -2.82 29.16 -15.12
CA LEU A 44 -2.10 28.84 -16.36
C LEU A 44 -3.01 28.97 -17.59
N SER A 45 -4.23 28.46 -17.51
CA SER A 45 -5.17 28.48 -18.63
C SER A 45 -5.51 29.92 -19.04
N GLN A 46 -5.69 30.82 -18.06
CA GLN A 46 -5.90 32.25 -18.32
C GLN A 46 -4.69 32.92 -18.98
N LYS A 47 -3.46 32.57 -18.55
CA LYS A 47 -2.23 33.16 -19.09
C LYS A 47 -1.92 32.74 -20.52
N PHE A 48 -2.22 31.48 -20.87
CA PHE A 48 -1.85 30.90 -22.17
C PHE A 48 -3.03 30.72 -23.13
N GLY A 49 -4.27 30.96 -22.69
CA GLY A 49 -5.47 30.80 -23.51
C GLY A 49 -5.76 29.36 -23.94
N LYS A 50 -5.16 28.38 -23.26
CA LYS A 50 -5.30 26.94 -23.51
C LYS A 50 -5.03 26.16 -22.23
N GLU A 51 -5.57 24.95 -22.17
CA GLU A 51 -5.26 24.03 -21.07
C GLU A 51 -3.79 23.59 -21.14
N ILE A 52 -3.12 23.56 -19.98
CA ILE A 52 -1.75 23.10 -19.82
C ILE A 52 -1.78 21.78 -19.04
N PRO A 53 -1.27 20.67 -19.59
CA PRO A 53 -1.30 19.38 -18.90
C PRO A 53 -0.56 19.41 -17.57
N LEU A 54 -1.27 18.98 -16.52
CA LEU A 54 -0.73 18.87 -15.17
C LEU A 54 -0.48 17.40 -14.80
N SER A 55 0.49 17.24 -13.92
CA SER A 55 0.86 16.00 -13.24
C SER A 55 0.86 16.17 -11.74
N VAL A 56 0.64 15.08 -11.02
CA VAL A 56 0.72 15.06 -9.55
C VAL A 56 1.64 13.94 -9.06
N HIS A 57 2.38 14.20 -7.99
CA HIS A 57 3.22 13.23 -7.29
C HIS A 57 3.01 13.35 -5.78
N CYS A 58 2.45 12.33 -5.15
CA CYS A 58 2.09 12.37 -3.73
C CYS A 58 2.89 11.36 -2.90
N HIS A 59 3.55 11.84 -1.84
CA HIS A 59 4.07 10.98 -0.78
C HIS A 59 2.99 10.61 0.24
N ASN A 60 3.23 9.51 0.96
CA ASN A 60 2.21 8.83 1.78
C ASN A 60 2.44 8.92 3.29
N ASP A 61 3.20 9.91 3.78
CA ASP A 61 3.59 10.03 5.20
C ASP A 61 2.40 10.06 6.17
N PHE A 62 1.26 10.64 5.76
CA PHE A 62 0.00 10.63 6.52
C PHE A 62 -1.05 9.63 6.00
N GLY A 63 -0.68 8.74 5.07
CA GLY A 63 -1.62 7.79 4.45
C GLY A 63 -2.60 8.44 3.46
N LEU A 64 -2.28 9.63 2.94
CA LEU A 64 -3.17 10.43 2.08
C LEU A 64 -2.78 10.42 0.60
N ALA A 65 -1.75 9.67 0.18
CA ALA A 65 -1.22 9.77 -1.19
C ALA A 65 -2.26 9.36 -2.25
N THR A 66 -2.98 8.25 -2.04
CA THR A 66 -4.05 7.80 -2.94
C THR A 66 -5.15 8.85 -3.02
N ALA A 67 -5.64 9.33 -1.86
CA ALA A 67 -6.71 10.32 -1.80
C ALA A 67 -6.33 11.66 -2.44
N ASN A 68 -5.11 12.14 -2.21
CA ASN A 68 -4.60 13.36 -2.84
C ASN A 68 -4.42 13.19 -4.35
N THR A 69 -3.99 12.01 -4.80
CA THR A 69 -3.84 11.72 -6.23
C THR A 69 -5.20 11.74 -6.94
N LEU A 70 -6.22 11.08 -6.37
CA LEU A 70 -7.59 11.11 -6.89
C LEU A 70 -8.18 12.52 -6.83
N ALA A 71 -7.93 13.27 -5.74
CA ALA A 71 -8.34 14.67 -5.61
C ALA A 71 -7.74 15.58 -6.70
N ALA A 72 -6.54 15.28 -7.17
CA ALA A 72 -5.93 16.01 -8.28
C ALA A 72 -6.59 15.63 -9.62
N VAL A 73 -6.91 14.35 -9.83
CA VAL A 73 -7.62 13.87 -11.03
C VAL A 73 -9.01 14.50 -11.12
N GLU A 74 -9.72 14.61 -10.00
CA GLU A 74 -11.03 15.28 -9.91
C GLU A 74 -10.98 16.76 -10.36
N GLU A 75 -9.82 17.41 -10.26
CA GLU A 75 -9.59 18.77 -10.76
C GLU A 75 -8.99 18.82 -12.17
N GLY A 76 -8.92 17.69 -12.88
CA GLY A 76 -8.50 17.62 -14.29
C GLY A 76 -7.04 17.21 -14.52
N VAL A 77 -6.30 16.77 -13.50
CA VAL A 77 -4.95 16.21 -13.71
C VAL A 77 -5.04 14.88 -14.46
N SER A 78 -4.37 14.80 -15.62
CA SER A 78 -4.42 13.62 -16.49
C SER A 78 -3.22 12.66 -16.30
N TYR A 79 -2.19 13.07 -15.56
CA TYR A 79 -0.94 12.33 -15.45
C TYR A 79 -0.52 12.16 -13.99
N VAL A 80 -0.92 11.05 -13.39
CA VAL A 80 -0.62 10.73 -12.00
C VAL A 80 0.69 9.94 -11.88
N HIS A 81 1.54 10.30 -10.94
CA HIS A 81 2.71 9.49 -10.59
C HIS A 81 2.32 8.52 -9.47
N THR A 82 2.53 7.23 -9.73
CA THR A 82 2.26 6.15 -8.78
C THR A 82 3.43 5.17 -8.73
N CYS A 83 3.47 4.32 -7.72
CA CYS A 83 4.43 3.23 -7.63
C CYS A 83 3.74 1.92 -7.28
N VAL A 84 4.17 0.80 -7.87
CA VAL A 84 3.63 -0.53 -7.53
C VAL A 84 3.81 -0.77 -6.04
N ALA A 85 2.75 -1.23 -5.39
CA ALA A 85 2.68 -1.42 -3.94
C ALA A 85 2.88 -0.14 -3.10
N GLY A 86 3.02 1.03 -3.72
CA GLY A 86 3.33 2.28 -3.04
C GLY A 86 4.78 2.40 -2.58
N PHE A 87 5.70 1.56 -3.09
CA PHE A 87 7.09 1.64 -2.68
C PHE A 87 7.72 3.00 -3.01
N GLY A 88 8.64 3.44 -2.15
CA GLY A 88 9.29 4.74 -2.27
C GLY A 88 10.02 5.11 -0.99
N GLU A 89 10.46 6.35 -0.89
CA GLU A 89 11.10 6.85 0.32
C GLU A 89 10.11 6.92 1.50
N ARG A 90 10.61 6.71 2.72
CA ARG A 90 9.85 6.85 3.97
C ARG A 90 8.61 5.95 4.01
N ALA A 91 7.42 6.54 4.04
CA ALA A 91 6.13 5.84 4.01
C ALA A 91 5.66 5.48 2.58
N GLY A 92 6.45 5.84 1.56
CA GLY A 92 6.17 5.52 0.17
C GLY A 92 5.36 6.60 -0.56
N LEU A 93 4.74 6.17 -1.65
CA LEU A 93 4.03 6.99 -2.62
C LEU A 93 2.59 6.51 -2.80
N ALA A 94 1.82 7.20 -3.64
CA ALA A 94 0.52 6.73 -4.10
C ALA A 94 0.65 5.33 -4.75
N PRO A 95 0.02 4.28 -4.17
CA PRO A 95 0.11 2.93 -4.70
C PRO A 95 -0.64 2.79 -6.02
N MET A 96 0.03 2.24 -7.03
CA MET A 96 -0.49 2.15 -8.39
C MET A 96 -1.79 1.35 -8.46
N GLU A 97 -1.81 0.16 -7.87
CA GLU A 97 -2.97 -0.72 -7.85
C GLU A 97 -4.20 -0.10 -7.16
N GLU A 98 -3.99 0.77 -6.16
CA GLU A 98 -5.06 1.46 -5.46
C GLU A 98 -5.64 2.60 -6.31
N VAL A 99 -4.77 3.42 -6.90
CA VAL A 99 -5.18 4.53 -7.77
C VAL A 99 -5.86 3.99 -9.03
N VAL A 100 -5.29 2.98 -9.69
CA VAL A 100 -5.82 2.39 -10.92
C VAL A 100 -7.20 1.79 -10.67
N LEU A 101 -7.37 0.94 -9.66
CA LEU A 101 -8.68 0.34 -9.37
C LEU A 101 -9.73 1.37 -8.97
N ALA A 102 -9.33 2.41 -8.23
CA ALA A 102 -10.26 3.49 -7.92
C ALA A 102 -10.71 4.20 -9.21
N LEU A 103 -9.79 4.57 -10.10
CA LEU A 103 -10.12 5.23 -11.37
C LEU A 103 -11.03 4.37 -12.24
N GLU A 104 -10.72 3.09 -12.41
CA GLU A 104 -11.50 2.16 -13.24
C GLU A 104 -12.88 1.85 -12.66
N LEU A 105 -12.95 1.51 -11.36
CA LEU A 105 -14.18 0.98 -10.76
C LEU A 105 -15.07 2.05 -10.12
N LEU A 106 -14.50 3.15 -9.65
CA LEU A 106 -15.25 4.19 -8.92
C LEU A 106 -15.45 5.46 -9.74
N TYR A 107 -14.53 5.79 -10.64
CA TYR A 107 -14.62 6.98 -11.49
C TYR A 107 -15.00 6.69 -12.94
N ASP A 108 -15.08 5.41 -13.35
CA ASP A 108 -15.35 4.99 -14.73
C ASP A 108 -14.34 5.60 -15.73
N ILE A 109 -13.07 5.67 -15.30
CA ILE A 109 -11.95 6.18 -16.10
C ILE A 109 -11.08 5.00 -16.53
N ASP A 110 -11.08 4.72 -17.84
CA ASP A 110 -10.19 3.74 -18.46
C ASP A 110 -8.72 4.23 -18.39
N THR A 111 -7.92 3.49 -17.63
CA THR A 111 -6.48 3.76 -17.46
C THR A 111 -5.64 3.13 -18.56
N GLY A 112 -6.23 2.28 -19.39
CA GLY A 112 -5.56 1.49 -20.43
C GLY A 112 -4.73 0.33 -19.87
N LEU A 113 -4.83 0.03 -18.57
CA LEU A 113 -4.07 -1.03 -17.92
C LEU A 113 -4.85 -2.35 -17.87
N ASP A 114 -4.12 -3.45 -18.03
CA ASP A 114 -4.69 -4.79 -17.85
C ASP A 114 -4.77 -5.13 -16.36
N LEU A 115 -5.95 -4.92 -15.77
CA LEU A 115 -6.21 -5.09 -14.32
C LEU A 115 -5.85 -6.49 -13.81
N LYS A 116 -5.97 -7.51 -14.66
CA LYS A 116 -5.64 -8.90 -14.35
C LYS A 116 -4.18 -9.12 -13.97
N LYS A 117 -3.29 -8.21 -14.40
CA LYS A 117 -1.86 -8.30 -14.12
C LYS A 117 -1.43 -7.61 -12.83
N LEU A 118 -2.31 -6.85 -12.17
CA LEU A 118 -1.93 -6.02 -11.03
C LEU A 118 -1.39 -6.82 -9.84
N TYR A 119 -2.07 -7.92 -9.46
CA TYR A 119 -1.63 -8.73 -8.33
C TYR A 119 -0.27 -9.40 -8.60
N ARG A 120 -0.10 -10.01 -9.78
CA ARG A 120 1.17 -10.63 -10.18
C ARG A 120 2.31 -9.63 -10.32
N LEU A 121 2.02 -8.41 -10.79
CA LEU A 121 3.00 -7.34 -10.82
C LEU A 121 3.43 -6.94 -9.40
N GLY A 122 2.49 -6.86 -8.45
CA GLY A 122 2.79 -6.67 -7.03
C GLY A 122 3.75 -7.74 -6.50
N GLN A 123 3.47 -9.02 -6.74
CA GLN A 123 4.33 -10.15 -6.34
C GLN A 123 5.72 -10.10 -6.99
N LEU A 124 5.80 -9.71 -8.26
CA LEU A 124 7.07 -9.54 -8.96
C LEU A 124 7.92 -8.44 -8.31
N VAL A 125 7.30 -7.30 -7.98
CA VAL A 125 7.97 -6.16 -7.37
C VAL A 125 8.37 -6.49 -5.92
N GLU A 126 7.49 -7.11 -5.13
CA GLU A 126 7.79 -7.63 -3.78
C GLU A 126 9.07 -8.47 -3.78
N LYS A 127 9.16 -9.44 -4.70
CA LYS A 127 10.34 -10.29 -4.86
C LYS A 127 11.57 -9.51 -5.31
N SER A 128 11.41 -8.56 -6.21
CA SER A 128 12.51 -7.78 -6.78
C SER A 128 13.16 -6.83 -5.76
N PHE A 129 12.33 -6.22 -4.90
CA PHE A 129 12.80 -5.34 -3.83
C PHE A 129 13.20 -6.11 -2.56
N ALA A 130 12.86 -7.40 -2.48
CA ALA A 130 12.97 -8.20 -1.26
C ALA A 130 12.29 -7.53 -0.05
N LEU A 131 11.19 -6.83 -0.30
CA LEU A 131 10.40 -6.13 0.71
C LEU A 131 9.00 -6.72 0.70
N PRO A 132 8.55 -7.36 1.79
CA PRO A 132 7.24 -8.00 1.82
C PRO A 132 6.12 -6.96 1.70
N ILE A 133 5.09 -7.28 0.94
CA ILE A 133 3.84 -6.53 0.89
C ILE A 133 3.12 -6.69 2.23
N GLN A 134 2.52 -5.60 2.72
CA GLN A 134 1.75 -5.65 3.96
C GLN A 134 0.56 -6.60 3.82
N TYR A 135 0.35 -7.45 4.82
CA TYR A 135 -0.68 -8.50 4.81
C TYR A 135 -2.09 -7.96 4.52
N HIS A 136 -2.43 -6.79 5.07
CA HIS A 136 -3.73 -6.11 4.87
C HIS A 136 -3.66 -4.98 3.83
N LYS A 137 -2.65 -4.96 2.96
CA LYS A 137 -2.57 -3.93 1.93
C LYS A 137 -3.83 -3.95 1.04
N PRO A 138 -4.44 -2.79 0.76
CA PRO A 138 -5.58 -2.74 -0.14
C PRO A 138 -5.26 -3.39 -1.49
N ILE A 139 -6.25 -4.06 -2.09
CA ILE A 139 -6.20 -4.70 -3.41
C ILE A 139 -5.26 -5.93 -3.49
N ILE A 140 -3.98 -5.79 -3.17
CA ILE A 140 -2.95 -6.82 -3.40
C ILE A 140 -2.41 -7.49 -2.14
N GLY A 141 -2.86 -7.11 -0.94
CA GLY A 141 -2.48 -7.79 0.29
C GLY A 141 -3.06 -9.20 0.38
N GLU A 142 -2.33 -10.14 0.98
CA GLU A 142 -2.76 -11.54 1.09
C GLU A 142 -4.13 -11.69 1.78
N ASN A 143 -4.45 -10.80 2.72
CA ASN A 143 -5.73 -10.80 3.43
C ASN A 143 -6.86 -10.02 2.74
N ALA A 144 -6.62 -9.40 1.58
CA ALA A 144 -7.58 -8.46 0.99
C ALA A 144 -8.94 -9.09 0.62
N PHE A 145 -8.96 -10.39 0.31
CA PHE A 145 -10.16 -11.17 -0.02
C PHE A 145 -10.27 -12.43 0.85
N SER A 146 -9.81 -12.33 2.08
CA SER A 146 -9.77 -13.44 3.04
C SER A 146 -10.77 -13.23 4.17
N TYR A 147 -11.64 -14.21 4.40
CA TYR A 147 -12.78 -14.10 5.30
C TYR A 147 -12.85 -15.27 6.29
N GLU A 148 -13.10 -14.97 7.56
CA GLU A 148 -13.20 -15.98 8.64
C GLU A 148 -14.56 -15.96 9.36
N MET A 149 -15.09 -14.75 9.59
CA MET A 149 -16.30 -14.54 10.38
C MET A 149 -17.51 -15.23 9.74
N ASP A 150 -18.20 -16.09 10.50
CA ASP A 150 -19.31 -16.90 9.96
C ASP A 150 -20.43 -16.06 9.33
N GLU A 151 -20.74 -14.91 9.92
CA GLU A 151 -21.75 -13.98 9.41
C GLU A 151 -21.32 -13.37 8.07
N HIS A 152 -20.03 -13.07 7.90
CA HIS A 152 -19.50 -12.59 6.63
C HIS A 152 -19.59 -13.69 5.58
N VAL A 153 -19.18 -14.92 5.93
CA VAL A 153 -19.28 -16.08 5.03
C VAL A 153 -20.72 -16.32 4.63
N HIS A 154 -21.68 -16.30 5.56
CA HIS A 154 -23.09 -16.47 5.26
C HIS A 154 -23.59 -15.41 4.26
N GLY A 155 -23.27 -14.13 4.49
CA GLY A 155 -23.64 -13.05 3.58
C GLY A 155 -23.02 -13.23 2.21
N MET A 156 -21.74 -13.58 2.13
CA MET A 156 -21.05 -13.79 0.85
C MET A 156 -21.58 -14.99 0.06
N LEU A 157 -21.98 -16.07 0.73
CA LEU A 157 -22.61 -17.22 0.10
C LEU A 157 -23.98 -16.87 -0.50
N ALA A 158 -24.69 -15.91 0.10
CA ALA A 158 -25.93 -15.39 -0.46
C ALA A 158 -25.65 -14.42 -1.63
N HIS A 159 -24.73 -13.48 -1.46
CA HIS A 159 -24.31 -12.54 -2.49
C HIS A 159 -22.90 -11.97 -2.19
N PRO A 160 -21.86 -12.24 -3.01
CA PRO A 160 -20.47 -11.83 -2.72
C PRO A 160 -20.29 -10.33 -2.45
N LEU A 161 -20.97 -9.47 -3.23
CA LEU A 161 -20.87 -8.01 -3.09
C LEU A 161 -21.40 -7.42 -1.78
N ILE A 162 -21.96 -8.24 -0.87
CA ILE A 162 -22.30 -7.79 0.49
C ILE A 162 -21.03 -7.43 1.27
N TYR A 163 -19.94 -8.17 1.07
CA TYR A 163 -18.67 -7.98 1.78
C TYR A 163 -17.44 -7.83 0.87
N GLU A 164 -17.62 -7.99 -0.45
CA GLU A 164 -16.60 -7.69 -1.45
C GLU A 164 -16.94 -6.38 -2.17
N PRO A 165 -16.09 -5.34 -2.10
CA PRO A 165 -16.36 -4.08 -2.80
C PRO A 165 -16.34 -4.25 -4.33
N PHE A 166 -15.68 -5.30 -4.83
CA PHE A 166 -15.66 -5.72 -6.23
C PHE A 166 -15.25 -7.20 -6.32
N PRO A 167 -15.59 -7.91 -7.43
CA PRO A 167 -15.19 -9.29 -7.63
C PRO A 167 -13.65 -9.43 -7.75
N PRO A 168 -12.99 -10.30 -6.95
CA PRO A 168 -11.54 -10.44 -6.97
C PRO A 168 -10.96 -10.94 -8.30
N GLU A 169 -11.78 -11.58 -9.14
CA GLU A 169 -11.39 -12.11 -10.45
C GLU A 169 -10.94 -11.01 -11.42
N ILE A 170 -11.37 -9.75 -11.19
CA ILE A 170 -10.93 -8.57 -11.96
C ILE A 170 -9.40 -8.45 -11.96
N ILE A 171 -8.75 -8.86 -10.86
CA ILE A 171 -7.30 -8.80 -10.67
C ILE A 171 -6.67 -10.20 -10.56
N GLU A 172 -7.32 -11.23 -11.10
CA GLU A 172 -6.90 -12.65 -11.02
C GLU A 172 -6.68 -13.14 -9.59
N ARG A 173 -7.57 -12.74 -8.68
CA ARG A 173 -7.62 -13.26 -7.32
C ARG A 173 -8.91 -14.01 -7.07
N GLU A 174 -8.92 -14.74 -5.96
CA GLU A 174 -10.05 -15.56 -5.53
C GLU A 174 -10.37 -15.27 -4.06
N THR A 175 -11.65 -15.36 -3.71
CA THR A 175 -12.12 -15.34 -2.33
C THR A 175 -11.56 -16.53 -1.57
N THR A 176 -10.91 -16.28 -0.43
CA THR A 176 -10.38 -17.34 0.43
C THR A 176 -11.09 -17.33 1.78
N PHE A 177 -11.64 -18.49 2.18
CA PHE A 177 -12.16 -18.64 3.54
C PHE A 177 -11.13 -19.27 4.48
N TYR A 178 -10.83 -18.58 5.57
CA TYR A 178 -9.90 -19.02 6.60
C TYR A 178 -10.64 -19.72 7.74
N ILE A 179 -10.09 -20.86 8.20
CA ILE A 179 -10.62 -21.60 9.35
C ILE A 179 -9.87 -21.17 10.60
N GLY A 180 -10.54 -20.37 11.43
CA GLY A 180 -10.01 -19.83 12.67
C GLY A 180 -11.01 -19.90 13.82
N LYS A 181 -10.78 -19.09 14.84
CA LYS A 181 -11.60 -19.06 16.06
C LYS A 181 -13.04 -18.59 15.79
N GLN A 182 -13.20 -17.72 14.80
CA GLN A 182 -14.48 -17.10 14.44
C GLN A 182 -15.26 -17.92 13.40
N SER A 183 -14.70 -19.05 12.95
CA SER A 183 -15.40 -19.97 12.07
C SER A 183 -16.66 -20.53 12.74
N GLY A 184 -17.76 -20.51 12.00
CA GLY A 184 -19.04 -21.05 12.44
C GLY A 184 -19.59 -22.10 11.48
N ARG A 185 -20.90 -22.30 11.55
CA ARG A 185 -21.58 -23.40 10.88
C ARG A 185 -21.55 -23.23 9.36
N HIS A 186 -21.82 -22.03 8.87
CA HIS A 186 -21.91 -21.77 7.43
C HIS A 186 -20.58 -22.00 6.74
N LEU A 187 -19.48 -21.58 7.37
CA LEU A 187 -18.15 -21.85 6.83
C LEU A 187 -17.83 -23.35 6.81
N VAL A 188 -18.13 -24.07 7.89
CA VAL A 188 -17.90 -25.52 7.95
C VAL A 188 -18.75 -26.25 6.90
N GLU A 189 -20.03 -25.91 6.79
CA GLU A 189 -20.94 -26.47 5.79
C GLU A 189 -20.45 -26.21 4.37
N ASN A 190 -20.02 -24.98 4.07
CA ASN A 190 -19.44 -24.64 2.77
C ASN A 190 -18.20 -25.48 2.43
N ARG A 191 -17.30 -25.69 3.40
CA ARG A 191 -16.09 -26.50 3.20
C ARG A 191 -16.41 -27.98 3.03
N LEU A 192 -17.36 -28.52 3.81
CA LEU A 192 -17.81 -29.90 3.66
C LEU A 192 -18.50 -30.13 2.30
N ALA A 193 -19.35 -29.20 1.87
CA ALA A 193 -20.03 -29.26 0.57
C ALA A 193 -19.03 -29.21 -0.60
N SER A 194 -18.04 -28.32 -0.53
CA SER A 194 -16.98 -28.21 -1.54
C SER A 194 -16.12 -29.48 -1.66
N ALA A 195 -16.00 -30.23 -0.56
CA ALA A 195 -15.30 -31.52 -0.50
C ALA A 195 -16.22 -32.74 -0.79
N GLY A 196 -17.52 -32.53 -1.02
CA GLY A 196 -18.49 -33.62 -1.22
C GLY A 196 -18.80 -34.45 0.03
N ILE A 197 -18.55 -33.90 1.23
CA ILE A 197 -18.76 -34.59 2.52
C ILE A 197 -20.15 -34.24 3.06
N LYS A 198 -20.96 -35.27 3.36
CA LYS A 198 -22.25 -35.10 4.05
C LYS A 198 -22.05 -35.24 5.56
N ALA A 199 -22.60 -34.30 6.32
CA ALA A 199 -22.58 -34.31 7.78
C ALA A 199 -23.95 -33.94 8.35
N THR A 200 -24.29 -34.48 9.52
CA THR A 200 -25.48 -34.09 10.29
C THR A 200 -25.22 -32.79 11.05
N GLN A 201 -26.27 -32.10 11.50
CA GLN A 201 -26.14 -30.88 12.30
C GLN A 201 -25.27 -31.10 13.55
N GLY A 202 -25.44 -32.23 14.23
CA GLY A 202 -24.63 -32.59 15.40
C GLY A 202 -23.15 -32.80 15.07
N GLN A 203 -22.83 -33.32 13.88
CA GLN A 203 -21.44 -33.45 13.42
C GLN A 203 -20.84 -32.08 13.08
N ILE A 204 -21.59 -31.19 12.44
CA ILE A 204 -21.16 -29.82 12.14
C ILE A 204 -20.86 -29.05 13.43
N ASP A 205 -21.76 -29.13 14.42
CA ASP A 205 -21.59 -28.48 15.73
C ASP A 205 -20.35 -28.99 16.45
N GLU A 206 -20.10 -30.30 16.40
CA GLU A 206 -18.90 -30.90 16.98
C GLU A 206 -17.63 -30.46 16.25
N ILE A 207 -17.65 -30.34 14.92
CA ILE A 207 -16.51 -29.82 14.14
C ILE A 207 -16.21 -28.37 14.55
N VAL A 208 -17.21 -27.49 14.57
CA VAL A 208 -17.05 -26.09 14.99
C VAL A 208 -16.48 -26.00 16.40
N ARG A 209 -16.99 -26.80 17.34
CA ARG A 209 -16.48 -26.86 18.71
C ARG A 209 -15.01 -27.28 18.76
N ARG A 210 -14.61 -28.30 17.99
CA ARG A 210 -13.22 -28.76 17.92
C ARG A 210 -12.30 -27.71 17.31
N ILE A 211 -12.72 -27.02 16.25
CA ILE A 211 -11.95 -25.92 15.65
C ILE A 211 -11.66 -24.85 16.71
N LYS A 212 -12.68 -24.41 17.44
CA LYS A 212 -12.54 -23.39 18.50
C LYS A 212 -11.59 -23.84 19.61
N ASN A 213 -11.74 -25.07 20.09
CA ASN A 213 -10.87 -25.62 21.13
C ASN A 213 -9.41 -25.73 20.67
N LEU A 214 -9.17 -26.17 19.43
CA LEU A 214 -7.82 -26.25 18.87
C LEU A 214 -7.17 -24.87 18.79
N GLN A 215 -7.91 -23.86 18.33
CA GLN A 215 -7.44 -22.48 18.26
C GLN A 215 -7.17 -21.87 19.64
N GLU A 216 -7.99 -22.17 20.66
CA GLU A 216 -7.75 -21.71 22.03
C GLU A 216 -6.55 -22.38 22.69
N SER A 217 -6.27 -23.62 22.30
CA SER A 217 -5.11 -24.38 22.78
C SER A 217 -3.81 -24.03 22.05
N GLN A 218 -3.84 -23.20 21.00
CA GLN A 218 -2.62 -22.80 20.31
C GLN A 218 -1.70 -22.02 21.24
N ASP A 219 -0.41 -22.41 21.21
CA ASP A 219 0.62 -21.80 22.02
C ASP A 219 0.85 -20.34 21.60
N LYS A 220 0.44 -19.42 22.48
CA LYS A 220 0.70 -17.99 22.32
C LYS A 220 2.20 -17.65 22.36
N GLY A 221 3.00 -18.48 23.03
CA GLY A 221 4.46 -18.33 23.11
C GLY A 221 5.12 -18.52 21.74
N GLY A 222 4.81 -19.61 21.03
CA GLY A 222 5.30 -19.86 19.67
C GLY A 222 4.96 -18.75 18.68
N THR A 223 3.73 -18.20 18.74
CA THR A 223 3.33 -17.07 17.90
C THR A 223 4.15 -15.81 18.21
N GLN A 224 4.37 -15.50 19.49
CA GLN A 224 5.21 -14.37 19.90
C GLN A 224 6.66 -14.54 19.43
N MET A 225 7.22 -15.75 19.54
CA MET A 225 8.57 -16.04 19.06
C MET A 225 8.69 -15.82 17.54
N THR A 226 7.70 -16.30 16.77
CA THR A 226 7.64 -16.09 15.32
C THR A 226 7.57 -14.60 14.98
N PHE A 227 6.78 -13.82 15.71
CA PHE A 227 6.70 -12.37 15.53
C PHE A 227 8.06 -11.68 15.73
N TYR A 228 8.81 -12.04 16.77
CA TYR A 228 10.15 -11.49 16.98
C TYR A 228 11.14 -11.91 15.90
N GLN A 229 11.04 -13.14 15.39
CA GLN A 229 11.85 -13.61 14.27
C GLN A 229 11.57 -12.81 13.00
N ILE A 230 10.29 -12.58 12.66
CA ILE A 230 9.90 -11.75 11.50
C ILE A 230 10.47 -10.34 11.64
N LYS A 231 10.31 -9.69 12.81
CA LYS A 231 10.87 -8.34 13.05
C LYS A 231 12.39 -8.30 12.88
N LYS A 232 13.09 -9.33 13.32
CA LYS A 232 14.55 -9.45 13.13
C LYS A 232 14.88 -9.54 11.64
N LEU A 233 14.27 -10.48 10.91
CA LEU A 233 14.50 -10.66 9.48
C LEU A 233 14.20 -9.39 8.68
N MET A 234 13.15 -8.65 9.04
CA MET A 234 12.83 -7.36 8.41
C MET A 234 13.88 -6.27 8.67
N ARG A 235 14.52 -6.25 9.85
CA ARG A 235 15.65 -5.33 10.12
C ARG A 235 16.87 -5.71 9.29
N ASP A 236 17.17 -7.00 9.20
CA ASP A 236 18.34 -7.53 8.50
C ASP A 236 18.22 -7.37 6.96
N LEU A 237 17.01 -7.16 6.45
CA LEU A 237 16.76 -6.87 5.03
C LEU A 237 17.29 -5.49 4.57
N ARG A 238 17.50 -4.52 5.48
CA ARG A 238 18.09 -3.22 5.11
C ARG A 238 19.57 -3.38 4.77
N LYS A 239 19.85 -3.55 3.48
CA LYS A 239 21.22 -3.56 2.95
C LYS A 239 21.63 -2.13 2.59
N GLY A 240 22.65 -1.63 3.25
CA GLY A 240 23.29 -0.34 2.98
C GLY A 240 24.69 -0.35 3.56
N LEU A 241 25.50 0.64 3.20
CA LEU A 241 26.77 0.85 3.88
C LEU A 241 26.50 1.34 5.30
N THR A 242 27.17 0.74 6.27
CA THR A 242 27.27 1.30 7.61
C THR A 242 27.98 2.66 7.57
N GLU A 243 27.77 3.51 8.57
CA GLU A 243 28.54 4.76 8.70
C GLU A 243 30.06 4.48 8.69
N GLU A 244 30.50 3.39 9.33
CA GLU A 244 31.90 3.01 9.35
C GLU A 244 32.45 2.72 7.95
N GLU A 245 31.72 1.95 7.13
CA GLU A 245 32.09 1.68 5.75
C GLU A 245 32.10 2.97 4.90
N PHE A 246 31.12 3.85 5.10
CA PHE A 246 31.10 5.17 4.45
C PHE A 246 32.35 5.98 4.79
N TRP A 247 32.71 6.10 6.06
CA TRP A 247 33.88 6.87 6.48
C TRP A 247 35.20 6.25 6.05
N LYS A 248 35.28 4.91 5.97
CA LYS A 248 36.42 4.22 5.36
C LYS A 248 36.60 4.62 3.90
N ILE A 249 35.51 4.69 3.13
CA ILE A 249 35.56 5.16 1.73
C ILE A 249 36.01 6.62 1.68
N VAL A 250 35.48 7.50 2.53
CA VAL A 250 35.88 8.91 2.61
C VAL A 250 37.37 9.05 2.91
N GLU A 251 37.90 8.31 3.89
CA GLU A 251 39.33 8.35 4.24
C GLU A 251 40.20 7.85 3.08
N GLN A 252 39.79 6.78 2.40
CA GLN A 252 40.53 6.24 1.26
C GLN A 252 40.65 7.25 0.11
N VAL A 253 39.58 8.00 -0.17
CA VAL A 253 39.51 8.99 -1.26
C VAL A 253 40.18 10.30 -0.88
N THR A 254 39.86 10.85 0.29
CA THR A 254 40.30 12.20 0.70
C THR A 254 41.64 12.22 1.42
N LYS A 255 42.11 11.06 1.90
CA LYS A 255 43.23 10.91 2.86
C LYS A 255 43.01 11.66 4.18
N GLN A 256 41.76 12.01 4.50
CA GLN A 256 41.38 12.71 5.72
C GLN A 256 40.53 11.80 6.60
N LYS A 257 40.80 11.83 7.91
CA LYS A 257 40.00 11.11 8.90
C LYS A 257 38.81 11.96 9.36
N PRO A 258 37.63 11.34 9.59
CA PRO A 258 36.52 12.05 10.21
C PRO A 258 36.90 12.57 11.59
N LYS A 259 36.51 13.82 11.89
CA LYS A 259 36.68 14.43 13.22
C LYS A 259 35.49 14.15 14.15
N ILE A 260 34.54 13.32 13.73
CA ILE A 260 33.35 12.93 14.49
C ILE A 260 33.57 11.58 15.19
N SER A 261 32.91 11.39 16.34
CA SER A 261 32.92 10.10 17.04
C SER A 261 32.02 9.10 16.31
N LEU A 262 32.64 8.08 15.71
CA LEU A 262 31.98 6.95 15.05
C LEU A 262 31.51 5.91 16.09
N LYS A 263 30.67 6.31 17.04
CA LYS A 263 29.95 5.31 17.85
C LYS A 263 28.81 4.73 17.00
N PRO A 264 28.62 3.40 16.96
CA PRO A 264 27.49 2.79 16.27
C PRO A 264 26.16 3.41 16.74
N GLU A 265 25.26 3.79 15.82
CA GLU A 265 23.91 4.30 16.16
C GLU A 265 23.12 3.36 17.09
N THR A 266 23.41 2.07 17.02
CA THR A 266 22.84 1.05 17.91
C THR A 266 23.17 1.26 19.39
N GLU A 267 24.33 1.84 19.72
CA GLU A 267 24.70 2.15 21.11
C GLU A 267 24.02 3.42 21.62
N LYS A 268 23.84 4.44 20.77
CA LYS A 268 23.17 5.70 21.14
C LYS A 268 21.68 5.48 21.49
N LEU A 269 20.99 4.59 20.77
CA LEU A 269 19.59 4.24 21.06
C LEU A 269 19.45 3.42 22.35
N LEU A 270 20.42 2.56 22.66
CA LEU A 270 20.47 1.79 23.90
C LEU A 270 20.73 2.67 25.13
N GLU A 271 21.55 3.72 25.01
CA GLU A 271 21.74 4.73 26.06
C GLU A 271 20.49 5.60 26.25
N ALA A 272 19.79 5.98 25.17
CA ALA A 272 18.56 6.77 25.24
C ALA A 272 17.38 5.99 25.87
N SER A 273 17.35 4.66 25.78
CA SER A 273 16.34 3.81 26.44
C SER A 273 16.58 3.56 27.94
N LYS A 274 17.71 4.05 28.47
CA LYS A 274 18.10 3.91 29.89
C LYS A 274 17.92 5.20 30.70
N GLN A 275 17.38 6.26 30.09
CA GLN A 275 16.92 7.49 30.76
C GLN A 275 15.39 7.55 30.74
#